data_AF-A0A952WHS1-F1
#
_entry.id   AF-A0A952WHS1-F1
#
_cell.length_a   1.000
_cell.length_b   1.000
_cell.length_c   1.000
_cell.angle_alpha   90.00
_cell.angle_beta   90.00
_cell.angle_gamma   90.00
#
_symmetry.space_group_name_H-M   'P 1'
#
loop_
_entity.id
_entity.type
_entity.pdbx_description
1 polymer ?
#
loop_
_entity_poly.entity_id
_entity_poly.type
_entity_poly.pdbx_seq_one_letter_code
_entity_poly.pdbx_strand_id
1 'polypeptide(L)'
;MQYINWKEIHERIPGTFACSPADPKVVTQHLRAAGFRLVKTLDCAGVQNRDDLWSQCSDLFVFPNYFHMNWDSFSDCLRESAIAIDPNAAALLTNFGHLSSCLEQSDIRHFVSIVNTMHKIDAGASGYEAVQCLVLLFGTNSGIS
;
A
#
# COMPACT_ATOMS: atom_id res chain seq x y z
N MET A 1 -2.16 -12.84 0.80
CA MET A 1 -2.88 -11.57 1.00
C MET A 1 -3.80 -11.75 2.19
N GLN A 2 -3.69 -10.92 3.23
CA GLN A 2 -4.60 -10.96 4.38
C GLN A 2 -5.83 -10.09 4.08
N TYR A 3 -7.02 -10.62 4.30
CA TYR A 3 -8.23 -9.81 4.35
C TYR A 3 -8.20 -8.94 5.61
N ILE A 4 -8.72 -7.73 5.53
CA ILE A 4 -8.69 -6.79 6.64
C ILE A 4 -9.34 -7.39 7.90
N ASN A 5 -8.52 -7.57 8.93
CA ASN A 5 -8.96 -7.89 10.27
C ASN A 5 -8.81 -6.62 11.12
N TRP A 6 -9.92 -5.96 11.45
CA TRP A 6 -9.88 -4.71 12.19
C TRP A 6 -9.19 -4.84 13.55
N LYS A 7 -9.16 -6.03 14.14
CA LYS A 7 -8.41 -6.30 15.36
C LYS A 7 -6.90 -6.09 15.17
N GLU A 8 -6.32 -6.60 14.08
CA GLU A 8 -4.90 -6.46 13.75
C GLU A 8 -4.52 -5.00 13.47
N ILE A 9 -5.44 -4.24 12.87
CA ILE A 9 -5.27 -2.79 12.68
C ILE A 9 -5.31 -2.06 14.01
N HIS A 10 -6.21 -2.42 14.93
CA HIS A 10 -6.22 -1.84 16.28
C HIS A 10 -4.97 -2.20 17.09
N GLU A 11 -4.37 -3.37 16.84
CA GLU A 11 -3.08 -3.79 17.38
C GLU A 11 -1.88 -3.12 16.69
N ARG A 12 -2.14 -2.28 15.67
CA ARG A 12 -1.16 -1.48 14.92
C ARG A 12 -0.06 -2.31 14.28
N ILE A 13 -0.41 -3.48 13.77
CA ILE A 13 0.52 -4.36 13.08
C ILE A 13 0.84 -3.75 11.70
N PRO A 14 2.09 -3.39 11.40
CA PRO A 14 2.48 -2.92 10.07
C PRO A 14 2.19 -3.99 9.03
N GLY A 15 1.79 -3.58 7.82
CA GLY A 15 1.49 -4.55 6.77
C GLY A 15 0.57 -4.06 5.67
N THR A 16 0.27 -5.01 4.77
CA THR A 16 -0.61 -4.79 3.62
C THR A 16 -1.89 -5.61 3.78
N PHE A 17 -3.04 -4.92 3.84
CA PHE A 17 -4.34 -5.53 4.06
C PHE A 17 -5.25 -5.27 2.87
N ALA A 18 -5.84 -6.33 2.32
CA ALA A 18 -6.83 -6.21 1.27
C ALA A 18 -8.25 -6.16 1.85
N CYS A 19 -9.09 -5.31 1.28
CA CYS A 19 -10.47 -5.16 1.68
C CYS A 19 -11.37 -5.37 0.48
N SER A 20 -12.26 -6.36 0.57
CA SER A 20 -13.32 -6.56 -0.41
C SER A 20 -14.49 -7.37 0.16
N PRO A 21 -15.74 -6.94 -0.05
CA PRO A 21 -16.13 -5.60 -0.50
C PRO A 21 -15.83 -4.57 0.60
N ALA A 22 -15.38 -3.36 0.23
CA ALA A 22 -15.10 -2.30 1.20
C ALA A 22 -15.27 -0.90 0.59
N ASP A 23 -16.13 -0.08 1.20
CA ASP A 23 -16.22 1.35 0.91
C ASP A 23 -14.95 2.05 1.43
N PRO A 24 -14.18 2.75 0.58
CA PRO A 24 -13.00 3.52 0.99
C PRO A 24 -13.26 4.47 2.17
N LYS A 25 -14.48 5.02 2.30
CA LYS A 25 -14.86 5.90 3.41
C LYS A 25 -14.88 5.15 4.74
N VAL A 26 -15.44 3.94 4.75
CA VAL A 26 -15.48 3.07 5.94
C VAL A 26 -14.07 2.67 6.35
N VAL A 27 -13.23 2.28 5.38
CA VAL A 27 -11.82 1.95 5.63
C VAL A 27 -11.08 3.14 6.24
N THR A 28 -11.26 4.33 5.66
CA THR A 28 -10.66 5.57 6.17
C THR A 28 -11.12 5.90 7.59
N GLN A 29 -12.41 5.72 7.91
CA GLN A 29 -12.94 5.95 9.24
C GLN A 29 -12.32 5.01 10.27
N HIS A 30 -12.20 3.71 9.95
CA HIS A 30 -11.56 2.75 10.83
C HIS A 30 -10.07 3.04 11.06
N LEU A 31 -9.33 3.40 10.00
CA LEU A 31 -7.92 3.81 10.12
C LEU A 31 -7.77 4.99 11.09
N ARG A 32 -8.60 6.02 10.93
CA ARG A 32 -8.60 7.18 11.82
C ARG A 32 -8.98 6.81 13.25
N ALA A 33 -9.98 5.95 13.44
CA ALA A 33 -10.40 5.47 14.75
C ALA A 33 -9.31 4.65 15.46
N ALA A 34 -8.47 3.93 14.71
CA ALA A 34 -7.29 3.23 15.23
C ALA A 34 -6.08 4.17 15.48
N GLY A 35 -6.20 5.44 15.12
CA GLY A 35 -5.17 6.47 15.31
C GLY A 35 -4.14 6.54 14.19
N PHE A 36 -4.41 5.94 13.03
CA PHE A 36 -3.59 6.13 11.84
C PHE A 36 -3.91 7.45 11.15
N ARG A 37 -2.85 8.12 10.70
CA ARG A 37 -2.88 9.26 9.80
C ARG A 37 -2.81 8.76 8.37
N LEU A 38 -3.94 8.80 7.67
CA LEU A 38 -3.98 8.57 6.24
C LEU A 38 -3.20 9.69 5.52
N VAL A 39 -2.07 9.35 4.92
CA VAL A 39 -1.18 10.34 4.29
C VAL A 39 -1.77 10.81 2.97
N LYS A 40 -2.16 9.86 2.11
CA LYS A 40 -2.85 10.12 0.85
C LYS A 40 -3.54 8.84 0.37
N THR A 41 -4.54 9.02 -0.48
CA THR A 41 -5.24 7.94 -1.18
C THR A 41 -4.83 7.97 -2.64
N LEU A 42 -4.52 6.81 -3.20
CA LEU A 42 -4.28 6.60 -4.63
C LEU A 42 -5.51 5.91 -5.23
N ASP A 43 -6.10 6.51 -6.26
CA ASP A 43 -7.19 5.88 -6.99
C ASP A 43 -6.66 5.12 -8.20
N CYS A 44 -6.60 3.79 -8.08
CA CYS A 44 -6.09 2.92 -9.13
C CYS A 44 -6.97 2.94 -10.39
N ALA A 45 -8.22 3.42 -10.33
CA ALA A 45 -9.06 3.56 -11.52
C ALA A 45 -8.50 4.57 -12.54
N GLY A 46 -7.61 5.47 -12.11
CA GLY A 46 -6.92 6.41 -12.99
C GLY A 46 -5.62 5.89 -13.60
N VAL A 47 -5.20 4.66 -13.28
CA VAL A 47 -3.95 4.06 -13.78
C VAL A 47 -4.24 3.32 -15.08
N GLN A 48 -3.64 3.73 -16.19
CA GLN A 48 -3.82 3.08 -17.49
C GLN A 48 -2.63 2.22 -17.92
N ASN A 49 -1.47 2.47 -17.32
CA ASN A 49 -0.22 1.77 -17.60
C ASN A 49 0.75 1.89 -16.42
N ARG A 50 1.96 1.32 -16.58
CA ARG A 50 2.98 1.29 -15.54
C ARG A 50 3.52 2.69 -15.20
N ASP A 51 3.66 3.55 -16.18
CA ASP A 51 4.17 4.92 -15.98
C ASP A 51 3.18 5.76 -15.16
N ASP A 52 1.87 5.57 -15.38
CA ASP A 52 0.83 6.18 -14.54
C ASP A 52 0.93 5.69 -13.09
N LEU A 53 1.14 4.38 -12.88
CA LEU A 53 1.34 3.83 -11.54
C LEU A 53 2.56 4.48 -10.87
N TRP A 54 3.66 4.65 -11.60
CA TRP A 54 4.86 5.30 -11.09
C TRP A 54 4.66 6.75 -10.73
N SER A 55 4.02 7.51 -11.61
CA SER A 55 3.67 8.90 -11.35
C SER A 55 2.82 9.02 -10.07
N GLN A 56 1.77 8.21 -9.95
CA GLN A 56 0.90 8.22 -8.77
C GLN A 56 1.62 7.74 -7.50
N CYS A 57 2.52 6.77 -7.58
CA CYS A 57 3.33 6.33 -6.45
C CYS A 57 4.31 7.42 -6.00
N SER A 58 4.97 8.09 -6.94
CA SER A 58 5.84 9.23 -6.66
C SER A 58 5.10 10.32 -5.89
N ASP A 59 3.86 10.60 -6.30
CA ASP A 59 2.97 11.57 -5.67
C ASP A 59 2.39 11.11 -4.32
N LEU A 60 2.17 9.80 -4.15
CA LEU A 60 1.65 9.18 -2.93
C LEU A 60 2.71 9.19 -1.82
N PHE A 61 3.92 8.79 -2.16
CA PHE A 61 5.02 8.62 -1.22
C PHE A 61 5.98 9.81 -1.16
N VAL A 62 5.74 10.83 -1.98
CA VAL A 62 6.59 12.03 -2.12
C VAL A 62 8.02 11.63 -2.45
N PHE A 63 8.16 10.82 -3.51
CA PHE A 63 9.48 10.36 -3.93
C PHE A 63 10.33 11.51 -4.48
N PRO A 64 11.66 11.42 -4.29
CA PRO A 64 12.59 12.43 -4.78
C PRO A 64 12.76 12.35 -6.30
N ASN A 65 13.31 13.42 -6.88
CA ASN A 65 13.50 13.55 -8.32
C ASN A 65 14.44 12.48 -8.95
N TYR A 66 15.19 11.73 -8.14
CA TYR A 66 16.00 10.61 -8.60
C TYR A 66 15.22 9.29 -8.72
N PHE A 67 13.91 9.30 -8.48
CA PHE A 67 13.08 8.12 -8.72
C PHE A 67 13.03 7.80 -10.22
N HIS A 68 13.67 6.68 -10.59
CA HIS A 68 13.87 6.27 -11.98
C HIS A 68 12.76 5.38 -12.54
N MET A 69 11.56 5.40 -11.94
CA MET A 69 10.36 4.71 -12.45
C MET A 69 10.58 3.22 -12.76
N ASN A 70 11.28 2.53 -11.86
CA ASN A 70 11.52 1.09 -11.94
C ASN A 70 11.41 0.44 -10.55
N TRP A 71 11.29 -0.89 -10.52
CA TRP A 71 11.07 -1.65 -9.29
C TRP A 71 12.16 -1.45 -8.23
N ASP A 72 13.43 -1.37 -8.64
CA ASP A 72 14.56 -1.17 -7.72
C ASP A 72 14.49 0.21 -7.08
N SER A 73 14.36 1.26 -7.90
CA SER A 73 14.21 2.63 -7.42
C SER A 73 12.93 2.83 -6.60
N PHE A 74 11.86 2.10 -6.90
CA PHE A 74 10.62 2.11 -6.11
C PHE A 74 10.88 1.54 -4.71
N SER A 75 11.52 0.37 -4.63
CA SER A 75 11.91 -0.25 -3.36
C SER A 75 12.81 0.67 -2.53
N ASP A 76 13.81 1.28 -3.16
CA ASP A 76 14.76 2.16 -2.46
C ASP A 76 14.09 3.46 -1.98
N CYS A 77 13.35 4.16 -2.85
CA CYS A 77 12.65 5.38 -2.47
C CYS A 77 11.57 5.12 -1.41
N LEU A 78 10.89 3.97 -1.47
CA LEU A 78 9.87 3.63 -0.48
C LEU A 78 10.48 3.41 0.91
N ARG A 79 11.63 2.75 1.01
CA ARG A 79 12.37 2.57 2.27
C ARG A 79 12.88 3.89 2.86
N GLU A 80 13.25 4.83 2.00
CA GLU A 80 13.75 6.15 2.39
C GLU A 80 12.62 7.17 2.64
N SER A 81 11.38 6.85 2.24
CA SER A 81 10.25 7.77 2.36
C SER A 81 9.95 8.11 3.82
N ALA A 82 9.60 9.37 4.08
CA ALA A 82 9.19 9.82 5.42
C ALA A 82 7.98 9.06 5.96
N ILE A 83 7.16 8.48 5.08
CA ILE A 83 6.02 7.64 5.42
C ILE A 83 6.46 6.31 6.03
N ALA A 84 7.54 5.70 5.53
CA ALA A 84 8.03 4.41 6.03
C ALA A 84 8.51 4.45 7.49
N ILE A 85 8.95 5.62 7.97
CA ILE A 85 9.42 5.83 9.34
C ILE A 85 8.33 6.33 10.32
N ASP A 86 7.15 6.72 9.83
CA ASP A 86 6.04 7.17 10.69
C ASP A 86 5.18 5.95 11.10
N PRO A 87 5.18 5.55 12.39
CA PRO A 87 4.44 4.38 12.86
C PRO A 87 2.91 4.55 12.86
N ASN A 88 2.43 5.76 12.60
CA ASN A 88 1.00 6.04 12.46
C ASN A 88 0.62 6.37 11.02
N ALA A 89 1.54 6.31 10.05
CA ALA A 89 1.18 6.59 8.68
C ALA A 89 0.45 5.40 8.03
N ALA A 90 -0.57 5.73 7.23
CA ALA A 90 -1.24 4.78 6.37
C ALA A 90 -1.39 5.35 4.96
N ALA A 91 -1.37 4.48 3.95
CA ALA A 91 -1.78 4.79 2.59
C ALA A 91 -2.94 3.86 2.18
N LEU A 92 -3.83 4.38 1.35
CA LEU A 92 -4.98 3.64 0.84
C LEU A 92 -4.95 3.66 -0.69
N LEU A 93 -4.95 2.48 -1.30
CA LEU A 93 -5.15 2.33 -2.74
C LEU A 93 -6.59 1.87 -2.97
N THR A 94 -7.40 2.67 -3.64
CA THR A 94 -8.78 2.34 -4.00
C THR A 94 -8.86 1.81 -5.41
N ASN A 95 -9.91 1.03 -5.71
CA ASN A 95 -10.10 0.38 -7.00
C ASN A 95 -8.90 -0.49 -7.41
N PHE A 96 -8.22 -1.12 -6.44
CA PHE A 96 -6.96 -1.83 -6.68
C PHE A 96 -7.05 -2.91 -7.76
N GLY A 97 -8.19 -3.63 -7.83
CA GLY A 97 -8.47 -4.61 -8.87
C GLY A 97 -8.42 -4.07 -10.30
N HIS A 98 -8.56 -2.75 -10.49
CA HIS A 98 -8.38 -2.10 -11.80
C HIS A 98 -6.98 -2.34 -12.37
N LEU A 99 -5.95 -2.46 -11.52
CA LEU A 99 -4.58 -2.71 -11.98
C LEU A 99 -4.47 -4.01 -12.78
N SER A 100 -5.29 -5.02 -12.49
CA SER A 100 -5.32 -6.28 -13.25
C SER A 100 -5.84 -6.11 -14.68
N SER A 101 -6.49 -4.99 -15.01
CA SER A 101 -6.96 -4.68 -16.36
C SER A 101 -5.93 -3.94 -17.22
N CYS A 102 -4.92 -3.31 -16.60
CA CYS A 102 -3.97 -2.43 -17.28
C CYS A 102 -2.50 -2.79 -17.07
N LEU A 103 -2.19 -3.68 -16.11
CA LEU A 103 -0.85 -4.15 -15.81
C LEU A 103 -0.76 -5.68 -15.89
N GLU A 104 0.46 -6.19 -16.10
CA GLU A 104 0.72 -7.61 -16.01
C GLU A 104 0.60 -8.12 -14.56
N GLN A 105 0.20 -9.38 -14.40
CA GLN A 105 0.14 -9.99 -13.06
C GLN A 105 1.51 -10.06 -12.36
N SER A 106 2.60 -10.05 -13.11
CA SER A 106 3.99 -9.96 -12.62
C SER A 106 4.23 -8.61 -11.94
N ASP A 107 3.83 -7.51 -12.60
CA ASP A 107 3.98 -6.14 -12.08
C ASP A 107 3.21 -5.94 -10.78
N ILE A 108 1.94 -6.38 -10.74
CA ILE A 108 1.10 -6.26 -9.53
C ILE A 108 1.72 -7.08 -8.38
N ARG A 109 2.25 -8.27 -8.69
CA ARG A 109 2.95 -9.10 -7.70
C ARG A 109 4.22 -8.43 -7.19
N HIS A 110 5.02 -7.82 -8.06
CA HIS A 110 6.21 -7.08 -7.65
C HIS A 110 5.87 -5.87 -6.78
N PHE A 111 4.87 -5.09 -7.17
CA PHE A 111 4.39 -3.96 -6.38
C PHE A 111 4.03 -4.40 -4.95
N VAL A 112 3.14 -5.39 -4.83
CA VAL A 112 2.71 -5.90 -3.52
C VAL A 112 3.87 -6.55 -2.75
N SER A 113 4.77 -7.25 -3.44
CA SER A 113 5.95 -7.87 -2.83
C SER A 113 6.88 -6.82 -2.22
N ILE A 114 7.17 -5.73 -2.92
CA ILE A 114 8.04 -4.65 -2.41
C ILE A 114 7.42 -3.99 -1.18
N VAL A 115 6.12 -3.67 -1.26
CA VAL A 115 5.40 -3.07 -0.14
C VAL A 115 5.37 -4.04 1.06
N ASN A 116 5.14 -5.34 0.85
CA ASN A 116 5.18 -6.35 1.91
C ASN A 116 6.57 -6.57 2.50
N THR A 117 7.61 -6.51 1.67
CA THR A 117 9.01 -6.69 2.09
C THR A 117 9.41 -5.63 3.11
N MET A 118 8.86 -4.40 3.00
CA MET A 118 9.05 -3.38 4.02
C MET A 118 8.58 -3.81 5.41
N HIS A 119 7.55 -4.67 5.47
CA HIS A 119 6.95 -5.13 6.71
C HIS A 119 7.47 -6.50 7.16
N LYS A 120 8.42 -7.10 6.43
CA LYS A 120 8.87 -8.49 6.62
C LYS A 120 7.71 -9.50 6.62
N ILE A 121 6.66 -9.21 5.84
CA ILE A 121 5.49 -10.08 5.74
C ILE A 121 5.65 -10.99 4.52
N ASP A 122 5.69 -12.29 4.76
CA ASP A 122 5.56 -13.30 3.72
C ASP A 122 4.09 -13.37 3.29
N ALA A 123 3.70 -12.58 2.30
CA ALA A 123 2.36 -12.67 1.72
C ALA A 123 2.43 -13.35 0.35
N GLY A 124 2.00 -14.61 0.29
CA GLY A 124 1.61 -15.26 -0.95
C GLY A 124 0.55 -14.43 -1.68
N ALA A 125 0.80 -14.16 -2.96
CA ALA A 125 0.12 -13.16 -3.76
C ALA A 125 -0.64 -13.79 -4.93
N SER A 126 -1.96 -13.98 -4.79
CA SER A 126 -2.86 -14.34 -5.88
C SER A 126 -4.25 -13.75 -5.65
N GLY A 127 -4.97 -13.38 -6.72
CA GLY A 127 -6.39 -12.98 -6.66
C GLY A 127 -6.68 -11.50 -6.39
N TYR A 128 -5.96 -10.57 -7.04
CA TYR A 128 -6.13 -9.13 -6.84
C TYR A 128 -7.34 -8.51 -7.54
N GLU A 129 -7.93 -9.21 -8.51
CA GLU A 129 -9.03 -8.70 -9.35
C GLU A 129 -10.27 -8.31 -8.53
N ALA A 130 -10.51 -9.00 -7.41
CA ALA A 130 -11.64 -8.72 -6.53
C ALA A 130 -11.33 -7.66 -5.45
N VAL A 131 -10.08 -7.16 -5.34
CA VAL A 131 -9.68 -6.26 -4.26
C VAL A 131 -10.15 -4.84 -4.56
N GLN A 132 -11.04 -4.31 -3.72
CA GLN A 132 -11.51 -2.93 -3.86
C GLN A 132 -10.55 -1.95 -3.19
N CYS A 133 -10.05 -2.25 -2.00
CA CYS A 133 -9.07 -1.42 -1.31
C CYS A 133 -7.85 -2.21 -0.88
N LEU A 134 -6.67 -1.63 -1.04
CA LEU A 134 -5.44 -2.09 -0.43
C LEU A 134 -4.97 -1.05 0.59
N VAL A 135 -4.83 -1.46 1.84
CA VAL A 135 -4.36 -0.61 2.95
C VAL A 135 -2.90 -0.93 3.20
N LEU A 136 -2.06 0.10 3.24
CA LEU A 136 -0.66 0.01 3.61
C LEU A 136 -0.49 0.68 4.98
N LEU A 137 -0.12 -0.09 5.99
CA LEU A 137 0.17 0.42 7.34
C LEU A 137 1.67 0.47 7.54
N PHE A 138 2.20 1.68 7.73
CA PHE A 138 3.62 1.92 7.92
C PHE A 138 3.99 1.92 9.39
N GLY A 139 5.24 1.54 9.67
CA GLY A 139 5.76 1.47 11.03
C GLY A 139 6.68 0.29 11.23
N THR A 140 7.59 0.45 12.19
CA THR A 140 8.34 -0.66 12.76
C THR A 140 7.68 -1.00 14.09
N ASN A 141 7.37 -2.27 14.33
CA ASN A 141 7.33 -2.77 15.71
C ASN A 141 8.78 -2.73 16.23
N SER A 142 9.31 -1.53 16.52
CA SER A 142 10.47 -1.35 17.39
C SER A 142 10.00 -1.37 18.85
N GLY A 143 9.21 -2.40 19.18
CA GLY A 143 9.06 -2.93 20.52
C GLY A 143 10.08 -4.04 20.74
N ILE A 144 11.36 -3.71 20.61
CA ILE A 144 12.42 -4.37 21.37
C ILE A 144 13.10 -3.23 22.13
N SER A 145 12.54 -2.98 23.30
CA SER A 145 13.21 -2.33 24.44
C SER A 145 14.55 -3.00 24.74
#